data_AF-A0A2S9FXV3-F1
#
_entry.id   AF-A0A2S9FXV3-F1
#
_cell.length_a   1.000
_cell.length_b   1.000
_cell.length_c   1.000
_cell.angle_alpha   90.00
_cell.angle_beta   90.00
_cell.angle_gamma   90.00
#
_symmetry.space_group_name_H-M   'P 1'
#
loop_
_entity.id
_entity.type
_entity.pdbx_description
1 polymer ?
#
loop_
_entity_poly.entity_id
_entity_poly.type
_entity_poly.pdbx_seq_one_letter_code
_entity_poly.pdbx_strand_id
1 'polypeptide(L)'
;DYDGTLSPIVSDPAAARLVDGAAEALALVAKVCPVAILSGRDLADVRDRVGIPGVWYAGSHGFELTAPDGAYHCNGAAAEFVPVL
;
A
#
# COMPACT_ATOMS: atom_id res chain seq x y z
N ASP A 1 6.81 1.59 -0.27
CA ASP A 1 6.85 0.12 -0.43
C ASP A 1 6.44 -0.53 0.88
N TYR A 2 5.84 -1.73 0.88
CA TYR A 2 5.32 -2.40 2.08
C TYR A 2 6.23 -3.55 2.56
N ASP A 3 6.25 -4.69 1.86
CA ASP A 3 7.03 -5.88 2.26
C ASP A 3 8.53 -5.64 2.10
N GLY A 4 9.29 -5.85 3.17
CA GLY A 4 10.73 -5.57 3.23
C GLY A 4 11.08 -4.09 3.46
N THR A 5 10.08 -3.20 3.51
CA THR A 5 10.28 -1.76 3.78
C THR A 5 9.56 -1.32 5.06
N LEU A 6 8.22 -1.35 5.06
CA LEU A 6 7.40 -0.98 6.23
C LEU A 6 7.07 -2.19 7.10
N SER A 7 7.15 -3.39 6.53
CA SER A 7 7.05 -4.69 7.20
C SER A 7 8.33 -5.47 6.97
N PRO A 8 8.87 -6.21 7.95
CA PRO A 8 9.99 -7.12 7.71
C PRO A 8 9.64 -8.19 6.67
N ILE A 9 10.65 -8.72 5.97
CA ILE A 9 10.48 -9.92 5.15
C ILE A 9 10.23 -11.10 6.08
N VAL A 10 9.11 -11.78 5.87
CA VAL A 10 8.67 -12.94 6.65
C VAL A 10 8.40 -14.13 5.73
N SER A 11 8.56 -15.35 6.26
CA SER A 11 8.32 -16.58 5.50
C SER A 11 6.84 -16.87 5.26
N ASP A 12 5.97 -16.46 6.18
CA ASP A 12 4.52 -16.51 6.03
C ASP A 12 4.00 -15.12 5.62
N PRO A 13 3.52 -14.92 4.37
CA PRO A 13 2.99 -13.65 3.91
C PRO A 13 1.80 -13.13 4.74
N ALA A 14 1.03 -14.04 5.35
CA ALA A 14 -0.08 -13.67 6.21
C ALA A 14 0.42 -13.06 7.53
N ALA A 15 1.66 -13.35 7.95
CA ALA A 15 2.29 -12.85 9.15
C ALA A 15 2.88 -11.43 9.03
N ALA A 16 2.95 -10.85 7.84
CA ALA A 16 3.54 -9.52 7.63
C ALA A 16 2.78 -8.42 8.39
N ARG A 17 3.51 -7.62 9.19
CA ARG A 17 2.97 -6.52 10.01
C ARG A 17 3.87 -5.29 9.84
N LEU A 18 3.30 -4.10 10.01
CA LEU A 18 4.09 -2.89 10.17
C LEU A 18 5.11 -3.04 11.31
N VAL A 19 6.31 -2.51 11.11
CA VAL A 19 7.27 -2.33 12.20
C VAL A 19 6.75 -1.33 13.23
N ASP A 20 7.15 -1.50 14.48
CA ASP A 20 6.72 -0.64 15.58
C ASP A 20 6.99 0.84 15.26
N GLY A 21 5.97 1.70 15.45
CA GLY A 21 6.07 3.15 15.22
C GLY A 21 5.89 3.59 13.76
N ALA A 22 5.82 2.67 12.80
CA ALA A 22 5.67 3.04 11.38
C ALA A 22 4.34 3.72 11.09
N ALA A 23 3.25 3.27 11.73
CA ALA A 23 1.93 3.84 11.53
C ALA A 23 1.88 5.31 12.00
N GLU A 24 2.43 5.57 13.18
CA GLU A 24 2.52 6.90 13.78
C GLU A 24 3.40 7.83 12.95
N ALA A 25 4.55 7.33 12.49
CA ALA A 25 5.46 8.09 11.63
C ALA A 25 4.80 8.48 10.31
N LEU A 26 4.15 7.52 9.64
CA LEU A 26 3.43 7.77 8.38
C LEU A 26 2.27 8.76 8.59
N ALA A 27 1.51 8.65 9.68
CA ALA A 27 0.46 9.59 10.02
C ALA A 27 0.98 11.02 10.30
N LEU A 28 2.18 11.16 10.84
CA LEU A 28 2.83 12.46 11.02
C LEU A 28 3.29 13.06 9.69
N VAL A 29 3.92 12.25 8.83
CA VAL A 29 4.39 12.69 7.51
C VAL A 29 3.22 13.08 6.60
N ALA A 30 2.11 12.35 6.66
CA ALA A 30 0.89 12.64 5.89
C ALA A 30 0.28 14.02 6.19
N LYS A 31 0.60 14.64 7.34
CA LYS A 31 0.15 16.00 7.68
C LYS A 31 0.91 17.10 6.95
N VAL A 32 2.11 16.80 6.45
CA VAL A 32 3.02 17.79 5.85
C VAL A 32 3.26 17.58 4.37
N CYS A 33 3.03 16.37 3.84
CA CYS A 33 3.09 16.09 2.41
C CYS A 33 2.20 14.90 2.02
N PRO A 34 1.86 14.77 0.72
CA PRO A 34 1.19 13.57 0.22
C PRO A 34 2.06 12.32 0.44
N VAL A 35 1.43 11.26 0.97
CA VAL A 35 2.07 9.96 1.21
C VAL A 35 1.38 8.90 0.36
N ALA A 36 2.17 7.98 -0.19
CA ALA A 36 1.68 6.83 -0.95
C ALA A 36 2.34 5.54 -0.47
N ILE A 37 1.52 4.50 -0.29
CA ILE A 37 1.95 3.15 0.03
C ILE A 37 1.76 2.29 -1.21
N LEU A 38 2.87 1.77 -1.73
CA LEU A 38 2.91 0.87 -2.88
C LEU A 38 3.19 -0.54 -2.40
N SER A 39 2.46 -1.52 -2.92
CA SER A 39 2.65 -2.94 -2.64
C SER A 39 2.28 -3.82 -3.83
N GLY A 40 2.90 -4.99 -3.91
CA GLY A 40 2.46 -6.07 -4.79
C GLY A 40 1.21 -6.81 -4.27
N ARG A 41 0.88 -6.65 -2.99
CA ARG A 41 -0.33 -7.21 -2.37
C ARG A 41 -1.58 -6.60 -2.97
N ASP A 42 -2.69 -7.34 -2.90
CA ASP A 42 -4.02 -6.81 -3.20
C ASP A 42 -4.27 -5.51 -2.45
N LEU A 43 -4.95 -4.57 -3.10
CA LEU A 43 -5.22 -3.25 -2.53
C LEU A 43 -5.96 -3.33 -1.18
N ALA A 44 -6.89 -4.28 -1.03
CA ALA A 44 -7.59 -4.50 0.24
C ALA A 44 -6.63 -5.00 1.34
N ASP A 45 -5.76 -5.96 1.02
CA ASP A 45 -4.81 -6.55 1.99
C ASP A 45 -3.84 -5.49 2.54
N VAL A 46 -3.22 -4.68 1.67
CA VAL A 46 -2.29 -3.63 2.14
C VAL A 46 -3.02 -2.52 2.91
N ARG A 47 -4.26 -2.17 2.54
CA ARG A 47 -5.06 -1.18 3.26
C ARG A 47 -5.42 -1.65 4.66
N ASP A 48 -5.82 -2.91 4.82
CA ASP A 48 -6.17 -3.48 6.11
C ASP A 48 -4.95 -3.61 7.03
N ARG A 49 -3.77 -3.91 6.47
CA ARG A 49 -2.51 -4.02 7.23
C ARG A 49 -1.97 -2.69 7.73
N VAL A 50 -2.11 -1.62 6.94
CA VAL A 50 -1.56 -0.31 7.29
C VAL A 50 -2.59 0.54 8.05
N GLY A 51 -3.84 0.57 7.59
CA GLY A 51 -4.95 1.19 8.32
C GLY A 51 -4.88 2.71 8.49
N ILE A 52 -4.05 3.40 7.71
CA ILE A 52 -3.89 4.87 7.80
C ILE A 52 -4.84 5.55 6.79
N PRO A 53 -5.79 6.39 7.24
CA PRO A 53 -6.65 7.16 6.33
C PRO A 53 -5.89 8.36 5.74
N GLY A 54 -6.40 8.90 4.62
CA GLY A 54 -5.86 10.14 4.05
C GLY A 54 -4.51 10.00 3.35
N VAL A 55 -4.08 8.78 3.02
CA VAL A 55 -2.90 8.50 2.20
C VAL A 55 -3.31 7.73 0.94
N TRP A 56 -2.46 7.77 -0.07
CA TRP A 56 -2.64 6.95 -1.27
C TRP A 56 -2.26 5.50 -0.98
N TYR A 57 -3.05 4.58 -1.51
CA TYR A 57 -2.71 3.16 -1.58
C TYR A 57 -2.65 2.73 -3.02
N ALA A 58 -1.62 1.98 -3.37
CA ALA A 58 -1.48 1.31 -4.66
C ALA A 58 -1.17 -0.17 -4.37
N GLY A 59 -2.14 -1.03 -4.66
CA GLY A 59 -2.01 -2.48 -4.56
C GLY A 59 -1.83 -3.11 -5.94
N SER A 60 -1.67 -4.42 -5.96
CA SER A 60 -1.62 -5.22 -7.20
C SER A 60 -0.55 -4.67 -8.14
N HIS A 61 0.64 -4.35 -7.62
CA HIS A 61 1.74 -3.71 -8.37
C HIS A 61 1.39 -2.37 -9.04
N GLY A 62 0.39 -1.66 -8.52
CA GLY A 62 -0.07 -0.37 -9.05
C GLY A 62 -1.21 -0.47 -10.06
N PHE A 63 -1.82 -1.65 -10.24
CA PHE A 63 -3.06 -1.77 -11.02
C PHE A 63 -4.23 -1.07 -10.37
N GLU A 64 -4.31 -1.12 -9.04
CA GLU A 64 -5.43 -0.61 -8.28
C GLU A 64 -4.96 0.40 -7.27
N LEU A 65 -5.65 1.54 -7.20
CA LEU A 65 -5.32 2.61 -6.28
C LEU A 65 -6.54 3.09 -5.52
N THR A 66 -6.32 3.53 -4.28
CA THR A 66 -7.27 4.35 -3.53
C THR A 66 -6.62 5.68 -3.19
N ALA A 67 -7.29 6.77 -3.55
CA ALA A 67 -6.90 8.13 -3.21
C ALA A 67 -7.22 8.47 -1.73
N PRO A 68 -6.61 9.53 -1.17
CA PRO A 68 -6.86 9.98 0.21
C PRO A 68 -8.34 10.25 0.54
N ASP A 69 -9.14 10.65 -0.45
CA ASP A 69 -10.58 10.90 -0.32
C ASP A 69 -11.44 9.63 -0.47
N GLY A 70 -10.80 8.47 -0.68
CA GLY A 70 -11.45 7.18 -0.88
C GLY A 70 -11.81 6.87 -2.33
N ALA A 71 -11.52 7.76 -3.29
CA ALA A 71 -11.75 7.47 -4.70
C ALA A 71 -10.92 6.26 -5.16
N TYR A 72 -11.58 5.31 -5.83
CA TYR A 72 -10.92 4.15 -6.40
C TYR A 72 -10.51 4.42 -7.85
N HIS A 73 -9.30 4.02 -8.20
CA HIS A 73 -8.77 4.10 -9.54
C HIS A 73 -8.24 2.75 -9.98
N CYS A 74 -8.52 2.36 -11.22
CA CYS A 74 -7.93 1.21 -11.86
C CYS A 74 -7.14 1.67 -13.09
N ASN A 75 -5.87 1.29 -13.16
CA ASN A 75 -5.00 1.65 -14.26
C ASN A 75 -5.16 0.61 -15.40
N GLY A 76 -6.10 0.89 -16.31
CA GLY A 76 -6.39 0.00 -17.44
C GLY A 76 -5.20 -0.25 -18.37
N ALA A 77 -4.25 0.70 -18.49
CA ALA A 77 -3.04 0.50 -19.29
C ALA A 77 -2.07 -0.50 -18.65
N ALA A 78 -2.08 -0.57 -17.33
CA ALA A 78 -1.25 -1.51 -16.61
C ALA A 78 -1.82 -2.95 -16.74
N ALA A 79 -3.15 -3.12 -16.88
CA ALA A 79 -3.76 -4.44 -17.12
C ALA A 79 -3.17 -5.21 -18.32
N GLU A 80 -2.62 -4.50 -19.31
CA GLU A 80 -1.93 -5.09 -20.47
C GLU A 80 -0.65 -5.87 -20.10
N PHE A 81 -0.08 -5.62 -18.93
CA PHE A 81 1.17 -6.23 -18.44
C PHE A 81 0.95 -7.30 -17.37
N VAL A 82 -0.30 -7.59 -16.97
CA VAL A 82 -0.64 -8.69 -16.05
C VAL A 82 -0.10 -10.06 -16.50
N PRO A 83 -0.10 -10.42 -17.81
CA PRO A 83 0.35 -11.75 -18.24
C PRO A 83 1.84 -12.06 -18.02
N VAL A 84 2.64 -11.05 -17.67
CA VAL A 84 4.11 -11.15 -17.53
C VAL A 84 4.61 -10.91 -16.09
N LEU A 85 3.70 -10.76 -15.13
CA LEU A 85 3.97 -10.70 -13.68
C LEU A 85 3.76 -12.08 -13.03
#